data_AF-A0A847BQ32-F1
#
_entry.id   AF-A0A847BQ32-F1
#
_cell.length_a   1.000
_cell.length_b   1.000
_cell.length_c   1.000
_cell.angle_alpha   90.00
_cell.angle_beta   90.00
_cell.angle_gamma   90.00
#
_symmetry.space_group_name_H-M   'P 1'
#
loop_
_entity.id
_entity.type
_entity.pdbx_description
1 polymer ?
#
loop_
_entity_poly.entity_id
_entity_poly.type
_entity_poly.pdbx_seq_one_letter_code
_entity_poly.pdbx_strand_id
1 'polypeptide(L)'
;MPESSTKNISRTKTRQLVITALFLALALALSIFESILPPLPTPIPMRYGLANVAVMAALLYLSYGSACVITIGKSIFVLATRGLLAGLTSFSGSVLAFLAMVVLLKLTKKKTPLLILSVTGALFHNLGQFLIFILISRVSLSWPFITGLLLVLAIVTGTVSSLILKALQRPLESWRKHSFYMIMALILIPFSLLFTACTPANTSVSKQEAWTTNYFDTVCRLIVYTDDQERFAGWEYILEERLSDLDGKFNIYTNSEDNTNNLKTLNEQAGTKATELDKETMDLLQLGKDAFDKTDGKVNIMLGAVTGLWREARQYSLANPQDSKIPSDEDLENAAKHCDIESLVLDYEAGTAFISDEKASVDVGAIAKGYALDLIVKDLKMAGAENFLLDMGGNIYAAGKNILKDDNWAIGIKNPNPDQETGIIEVLAVKDMTVTTSGSYERGYTHQNINYHHIIDPMTRQPGNIYKSVTIVSADGSWGDILSTALFLTPIKDIESSMSSFKNTEAYFITADDEIISSNNLDLYFPES
;
A
#
# COMPACT_ATOMS: atom_id res chain seq x y z
N MET A 1 34.38 -39.11 -54.27
CA MET A 1 33.14 -38.33 -54.08
C MET A 1 32.73 -38.33 -52.61
N PRO A 2 32.90 -37.21 -51.87
CA PRO A 2 32.11 -36.92 -50.67
C PRO A 2 31.60 -35.45 -50.57
N GLU A 3 31.81 -34.57 -51.56
CA GLU A 3 31.50 -33.12 -51.43
C GLU A 3 30.00 -32.75 -51.47
N SER A 4 29.12 -33.63 -51.94
CA SER A 4 27.69 -33.33 -52.05
C SER A 4 26.93 -33.49 -50.72
N SER A 5 27.40 -34.36 -49.80
CA SER A 5 26.74 -34.61 -48.51
C SER A 5 27.05 -33.53 -47.48
N THR A 6 28.29 -33.03 -47.43
CA THR A 6 28.73 -31.99 -46.49
C THR A 6 28.10 -30.62 -46.79
N LYS A 7 27.95 -30.24 -48.07
CA LYS A 7 27.23 -29.02 -48.49
C LYS A 7 25.75 -29.04 -48.11
N ASN A 8 25.09 -30.20 -48.19
CA ASN A 8 23.68 -30.35 -47.82
C ASN A 8 23.46 -30.29 -46.29
N ILE A 9 24.38 -30.87 -45.51
CA ILE A 9 24.35 -30.82 -44.05
C ILE A 9 24.60 -29.38 -43.55
N SER A 10 25.56 -28.66 -44.14
CA SER A 10 25.86 -27.25 -43.85
C SER A 10 24.66 -26.32 -44.11
N ARG A 11 24.00 -26.47 -45.27
CA ARG A 11 22.78 -25.70 -45.61
C ARG A 11 21.63 -25.97 -44.64
N THR A 12 21.48 -27.21 -44.18
CA THR A 12 20.42 -27.60 -43.25
C THR A 12 20.64 -27.02 -41.85
N LYS A 13 21.89 -27.05 -41.34
CA LYS A 13 22.23 -26.42 -40.05
C LYS A 13 22.09 -24.90 -40.08
N THR A 14 22.53 -24.25 -41.16
CA THR A 14 22.40 -22.79 -41.33
C THR A 14 20.93 -22.37 -41.36
N ARG A 15 20.09 -23.12 -42.11
CA ARG A 15 18.65 -22.88 -42.15
C ARG A 15 18.00 -23.04 -40.77
N GLN A 16 18.37 -24.07 -40.01
CA GLN A 16 17.84 -24.30 -38.67
C GLN A 16 18.24 -23.18 -37.70
N LEU A 17 19.47 -22.67 -37.79
CA LEU A 17 19.95 -21.54 -37.00
C LEU A 17 19.14 -20.28 -37.29
N VAL A 18 18.98 -19.93 -38.58
CA VAL A 18 18.21 -18.75 -39.00
C VAL A 18 16.76 -18.83 -38.51
N ILE A 19 16.12 -19.99 -38.66
CA ILE A 19 14.73 -20.16 -38.21
C ILE A 19 14.62 -20.08 -36.68
N THR A 20 15.58 -20.64 -35.95
CA THR A 20 15.63 -20.53 -34.48
C THR A 20 15.77 -19.06 -34.06
N ALA A 21 16.61 -18.28 -34.73
CA ALA A 21 16.77 -16.85 -34.46
C ALA A 21 15.49 -16.06 -34.76
N LEU A 22 14.75 -16.40 -35.82
CA LEU A 22 13.46 -15.78 -36.14
C LEU A 22 12.39 -16.05 -35.07
N PHE A 23 12.31 -17.29 -34.58
CA PHE A 23 11.39 -17.64 -33.51
C PHE A 23 11.78 -17.00 -32.18
N LEU A 24 13.09 -16.82 -31.93
CA LEU A 24 13.56 -16.03 -30.81
C LEU A 24 13.10 -14.58 -30.95
N ALA A 25 13.31 -13.94 -32.11
CA ALA A 25 12.84 -12.57 -32.36
C ALA A 25 11.32 -12.44 -32.17
N LEU A 26 10.53 -13.40 -32.64
CA LEU A 26 9.09 -13.46 -32.36
C LEU A 26 8.78 -13.58 -30.87
N ALA A 27 9.50 -14.44 -30.14
CA ALA A 27 9.35 -14.57 -28.69
C ALA A 27 9.68 -13.26 -27.96
N LEU A 28 10.72 -12.54 -28.39
CA LEU A 28 11.06 -11.23 -27.85
C LEU A 28 9.98 -10.19 -28.14
N ALA A 29 9.48 -10.14 -29.39
CA ALA A 29 8.42 -9.22 -29.78
C ALA A 29 7.12 -9.48 -28.99
N LEU A 30 6.72 -10.74 -28.84
CA LEU A 30 5.57 -11.12 -28.01
C LEU A 30 5.80 -10.78 -26.53
N SER A 31 7.03 -10.89 -26.03
CA SER A 31 7.39 -10.48 -24.68
C SER A 31 7.24 -8.97 -24.49
N ILE A 32 7.68 -8.15 -25.46
CA ILE A 32 7.51 -6.68 -25.45
C ILE A 32 6.03 -6.30 -25.53
N PHE A 33 5.28 -6.91 -26.44
CA PHE A 33 3.84 -6.67 -26.52
C PHE A 33 3.14 -7.00 -25.21
N GLU A 34 3.51 -8.12 -24.57
CA GLU A 34 2.98 -8.53 -23.27
C GLU A 34 3.31 -7.55 -22.12
N SER A 35 4.40 -6.76 -22.17
CA SER A 35 4.62 -5.72 -21.15
C SER A 35 3.66 -4.54 -21.27
N ILE A 36 3.09 -4.31 -22.45
CA ILE A 36 2.16 -3.20 -22.69
C ILE A 36 0.76 -3.58 -22.19
N LEU A 37 0.45 -4.88 -22.11
CA LEU A 37 -0.82 -5.34 -21.60
C LEU A 37 -0.86 -5.21 -20.06
N PRO A 38 -2.01 -4.83 -19.48
CA PRO A 38 -2.20 -4.86 -18.05
C PRO A 38 -1.97 -6.29 -17.51
N PRO A 39 -1.49 -6.47 -16.27
CA PRO A 39 -1.39 -7.80 -15.69
C PRO A 39 -2.77 -8.46 -15.61
N LEU A 40 -2.80 -9.78 -15.48
CA LEU A 40 -4.06 -10.50 -15.28
C LEU A 40 -4.71 -10.01 -13.98
N PRO A 41 -6.06 -9.85 -13.94
CA PRO A 41 -6.80 -9.37 -12.78
C PRO A 41 -6.85 -10.46 -11.71
N THR A 42 -5.71 -10.69 -11.08
CA THR A 42 -5.50 -11.74 -10.09
C THR A 42 -4.77 -11.15 -8.89
N PRO A 43 -4.91 -11.72 -7.68
CA PRO A 43 -4.20 -11.24 -6.48
C PRO A 43 -2.68 -11.28 -6.57
N ILE A 44 -2.14 -11.75 -7.70
CA ILE A 44 -0.74 -11.98 -7.98
C ILE A 44 -0.49 -11.38 -9.36
N PRO A 45 0.60 -10.62 -9.59
CA PRO A 45 0.87 -9.95 -10.87
C PRO A 45 1.32 -10.95 -11.95
N MET A 46 0.39 -11.78 -12.42
CA MET A 46 0.62 -12.84 -13.39
C MET A 46 0.54 -12.30 -14.81
N ARG A 47 1.41 -12.78 -15.70
CA ARG A 47 1.44 -12.38 -17.12
C ARG A 47 0.86 -13.48 -18.01
N TYR A 48 0.37 -13.12 -19.19
CA TYR A 48 -0.34 -14.01 -20.11
C TYR A 48 0.49 -15.19 -20.65
N GLY A 49 1.82 -15.12 -20.62
CA GLY A 49 2.74 -16.10 -21.19
C GLY A 49 2.79 -16.11 -22.73
N LEU A 50 2.47 -15.01 -23.42
CA LEU A 50 2.29 -14.99 -24.89
C LEU A 50 3.52 -15.47 -25.66
N ALA A 51 4.72 -15.14 -25.20
CA ALA A 51 5.95 -15.58 -25.84
C ALA A 51 6.16 -17.11 -25.83
N ASN A 52 5.41 -17.85 -25.00
CA ASN A 52 5.41 -19.32 -25.03
C ASN A 52 4.78 -19.89 -26.30
N VAL A 53 4.00 -19.10 -27.06
CA VAL A 53 3.52 -19.48 -28.39
C VAL A 53 4.70 -19.79 -29.32
N ALA A 54 5.77 -18.99 -29.27
CA ALA A 54 6.97 -19.22 -30.08
C ALA A 54 7.75 -20.46 -29.61
N VAL A 55 7.83 -20.71 -28.30
CA VAL A 55 8.44 -21.92 -27.73
C VAL A 55 7.68 -23.18 -28.15
N MET A 56 6.35 -23.15 -28.05
CA MET A 56 5.47 -24.24 -28.47
C MET A 56 5.57 -24.51 -29.97
N ALA A 57 5.59 -23.45 -30.79
CA ALA A 57 5.79 -23.58 -32.23
C ALA A 57 7.17 -24.19 -32.55
N ALA A 58 8.23 -23.81 -31.83
CA ALA A 58 9.55 -24.43 -31.98
C ALA A 58 9.56 -25.92 -31.58
N LEU A 59 8.81 -26.31 -30.55
CA LEU A 59 8.68 -27.72 -30.13
C LEU A 59 7.97 -28.59 -31.18
N LEU A 60 6.98 -28.03 -31.89
CA LEU A 60 6.21 -28.74 -32.91
C LEU A 60 6.94 -28.81 -34.24
N TYR A 61 7.56 -27.71 -34.68
CA TYR A 61 8.06 -27.57 -36.06
C TYR A 61 9.59 -27.59 -36.20
N LEU A 62 10.33 -27.41 -35.10
CA LEU A 62 11.80 -27.39 -35.11
C LEU A 62 12.37 -28.56 -34.30
N SER A 63 13.19 -28.26 -33.30
CA SER A 63 13.87 -29.22 -32.44
C SER A 63 13.75 -28.79 -30.98
N TYR A 64 13.87 -29.76 -30.06
CA TYR A 64 13.94 -29.48 -28.63
C TYR A 64 15.07 -28.49 -28.27
N GLY A 65 16.21 -28.58 -28.97
CA GLY A 65 17.33 -27.65 -28.81
C GLY A 65 16.98 -26.22 -29.24
N SER A 66 16.29 -26.05 -30.38
CA SER A 66 15.82 -24.73 -30.83
C SER A 66 14.84 -24.12 -29.82
N ALA A 67 13.88 -24.90 -29.32
CA ALA A 67 12.94 -24.42 -28.30
C ALA A 67 13.64 -24.01 -27.00
N CYS A 68 14.65 -24.77 -26.56
CA CYS A 68 15.46 -24.43 -25.39
C CYS A 68 16.22 -23.11 -25.56
N VAL A 69 16.84 -22.89 -26.73
CA VAL A 69 17.53 -21.61 -27.04
C VAL A 69 16.56 -20.44 -26.99
N ILE A 70 15.35 -20.60 -27.54
CA ILE A 70 14.32 -19.56 -27.51
C ILE A 70 13.87 -19.24 -26.08
N THR A 71 13.63 -20.28 -25.27
CA THR A 71 13.27 -20.14 -23.85
C THR A 71 14.34 -19.36 -23.08
N ILE A 72 15.61 -19.78 -23.16
CA ILE A 72 16.72 -19.14 -22.45
C ILE A 72 16.93 -17.71 -22.95
N GLY A 73 16.98 -17.51 -24.27
CA GLY A 73 17.24 -16.21 -24.88
C GLY A 73 16.19 -15.16 -24.51
N LYS A 74 14.91 -15.55 -24.49
CA LYS A 74 13.82 -14.68 -24.02
C LYS A 74 13.99 -14.31 -22.54
N SER A 75 14.27 -15.26 -21.67
CA SER A 75 14.43 -14.98 -20.24
C SER A 75 15.61 -14.05 -19.95
N ILE A 76 16.73 -14.22 -20.66
CA ILE A 76 17.88 -13.29 -20.58
C ILE A 76 17.49 -11.88 -21.04
N PHE A 77 16.74 -11.77 -22.14
CA PHE A 77 16.25 -10.48 -22.62
C PHE A 77 15.35 -9.78 -21.60
N VAL A 78 14.42 -10.51 -20.97
CA VAL A 78 13.54 -9.94 -19.94
C VAL A 78 14.34 -9.49 -18.73
N LEU A 79 15.32 -10.29 -18.29
CA LEU A 79 16.23 -9.91 -17.21
C LEU A 79 16.99 -8.61 -17.53
N ALA A 80 17.50 -8.49 -18.75
CA ALA A 80 18.28 -7.32 -19.18
C ALA A 80 17.44 -6.05 -19.36
N THR A 81 16.15 -6.18 -19.70
CA THR A 81 15.28 -5.04 -20.03
C THR A 81 14.33 -4.62 -18.92
N ARG A 82 14.05 -5.51 -17.95
CA ARG A 82 13.03 -5.29 -16.91
C ARG A 82 13.51 -5.57 -15.49
N GLY A 83 14.81 -5.80 -15.32
CA GLY A 83 15.42 -6.01 -14.01
C GLY A 83 15.30 -7.43 -13.46
N LEU A 84 15.88 -7.63 -12.27
CA LEU A 84 16.10 -8.95 -11.67
C LEU A 84 14.79 -9.70 -11.40
N LEU A 85 13.79 -9.02 -10.82
CA LEU A 85 12.52 -9.62 -10.43
C LEU A 85 11.75 -10.16 -11.63
N ALA A 86 11.54 -9.32 -12.66
CA ALA A 86 10.91 -9.71 -13.91
C ALA A 86 11.70 -10.80 -14.67
N GLY A 87 13.02 -10.76 -14.57
CA GLY A 87 13.90 -11.80 -15.12
C GLY A 87 13.67 -13.16 -14.47
N LEU A 88 13.63 -13.22 -13.13
CA LEU A 88 13.43 -14.46 -12.38
C LEU A 88 12.04 -15.06 -12.59
N THR A 89 10.98 -14.24 -12.57
CA THR A 89 9.61 -14.71 -12.83
C THR A 89 9.46 -15.24 -14.25
N SER A 90 10.02 -14.54 -15.24
CA SER A 90 10.02 -14.95 -16.66
C SER A 90 10.83 -16.23 -16.89
N PHE A 91 12.00 -16.36 -16.25
CA PHE A 91 12.83 -17.56 -16.33
C PHE A 91 12.12 -18.78 -15.74
N SER A 92 11.63 -18.67 -14.50
CA SER A 92 10.92 -19.75 -13.82
C SER A 92 9.70 -20.23 -14.62
N GLY A 93 8.83 -19.30 -15.03
CA GLY A 93 7.66 -19.63 -15.84
C GLY A 93 8.04 -20.27 -17.19
N SER A 94 8.99 -19.71 -17.92
CA SER A 94 9.32 -20.18 -19.27
C SER A 94 10.02 -21.54 -19.26
N VAL A 95 10.88 -21.81 -18.27
CA VAL A 95 11.57 -23.11 -18.13
C VAL A 95 10.59 -24.21 -17.69
N LEU A 96 9.75 -23.93 -16.70
CA LEU A 96 8.80 -24.91 -16.18
C LEU A 96 7.77 -25.31 -17.26
N ALA A 97 7.27 -24.33 -18.02
CA ALA A 97 6.41 -24.56 -19.18
C ALA A 97 7.10 -25.39 -20.27
N PHE A 98 8.34 -25.06 -20.62
CA PHE A 98 9.12 -25.81 -21.61
C PHE A 98 9.28 -27.28 -21.21
N LEU A 99 9.71 -27.55 -19.97
CA LEU A 99 9.90 -28.91 -19.48
C LEU A 99 8.60 -29.72 -19.49
N ALA A 100 7.50 -29.14 -19.01
CA ALA A 100 6.19 -29.79 -19.00
C ALA A 100 5.70 -30.16 -20.41
N MET A 101 5.83 -29.23 -21.37
CA MET A 101 5.47 -29.49 -22.77
C MET A 101 6.36 -30.56 -23.42
N VAL A 102 7.67 -30.59 -23.10
CA VAL A 102 8.58 -31.63 -23.60
C VAL A 102 8.21 -33.01 -23.06
N VAL A 103 7.93 -33.11 -21.76
CA VAL A 103 7.49 -34.36 -21.12
C VAL A 103 6.19 -34.85 -21.77
N LEU A 104 5.20 -33.96 -21.92
CA LEU A 104 3.93 -34.29 -22.54
C LEU A 104 4.09 -34.80 -23.98
N LEU A 105 4.90 -34.12 -24.79
CA LEU A 105 5.16 -34.53 -26.18
C LEU A 105 5.92 -35.86 -26.27
N LYS A 106 6.80 -36.17 -25.31
CA LYS A 106 7.48 -37.47 -25.25
C LYS A 106 6.51 -38.59 -24.87
N LEU A 107 5.68 -38.38 -23.85
CA LEU A 107 4.70 -39.36 -23.37
C LEU A 107 3.67 -39.71 -24.45
N THR A 108 3.19 -38.73 -25.21
CA THR A 108 2.19 -38.94 -26.27
C THR A 108 2.79 -39.30 -27.62
N LYS A 109 4.12 -39.44 -27.72
CA LYS A 109 4.84 -39.64 -28.99
C LYS A 109 4.45 -38.58 -30.05
N LYS A 110 4.37 -37.32 -29.63
CA LYS A 110 3.95 -36.15 -30.43
C LYS A 110 2.50 -36.18 -30.96
N LYS A 111 1.60 -36.96 -30.35
CA LYS A 111 0.16 -37.00 -30.71
C LYS A 111 -0.73 -36.11 -29.82
N THR A 112 -0.15 -35.16 -29.09
CA THR A 112 -0.90 -34.25 -28.21
C THR A 112 -1.74 -33.25 -29.01
N PRO A 113 -3.04 -33.07 -28.71
CA PRO A 113 -3.84 -31.97 -29.24
C PRO A 113 -3.26 -30.60 -28.89
N LEU A 114 -3.33 -29.64 -29.82
CA LEU A 114 -2.75 -28.30 -29.65
C LEU A 114 -3.25 -27.58 -28.39
N LEU A 115 -4.55 -27.71 -28.11
CA LEU A 115 -5.16 -27.12 -26.92
C LEU A 115 -4.55 -27.69 -25.64
N ILE A 116 -4.39 -29.02 -25.55
CA ILE A 116 -3.82 -29.68 -24.36
C ILE A 116 -2.36 -29.26 -24.17
N LEU A 117 -1.60 -29.18 -25.27
CA LEU A 117 -0.22 -28.69 -25.23
C LEU A 117 -0.14 -27.24 -24.73
N SER A 118 -1.02 -26.37 -25.24
CA SER A 118 -1.06 -24.95 -24.90
C SER A 118 -1.49 -24.72 -23.44
N VAL A 119 -2.53 -25.41 -22.98
CA VAL A 119 -3.01 -25.34 -21.59
C VAL A 119 -1.95 -25.88 -20.63
N THR A 120 -1.24 -26.95 -21.00
CA THR A 120 -0.12 -27.47 -20.19
C THR A 120 1.00 -26.43 -20.09
N GLY A 121 1.38 -25.81 -21.21
CA GLY A 121 2.39 -24.74 -21.20
C GLY A 121 1.96 -23.56 -20.34
N ALA A 122 0.71 -23.12 -20.46
CA ALA A 122 0.15 -22.02 -19.67
C ALA A 122 0.10 -22.32 -18.17
N LEU A 123 -0.35 -23.52 -17.79
CA LEU A 123 -0.43 -23.95 -16.39
C LEU A 123 0.93 -23.88 -15.70
N PHE A 124 1.94 -24.51 -16.32
CA PHE A 124 3.28 -24.56 -15.75
C PHE A 124 4.02 -23.22 -15.86
N HIS A 125 3.69 -22.39 -16.84
CA HIS A 125 4.19 -21.01 -16.87
C HIS A 125 3.70 -20.20 -15.68
N ASN A 126 2.39 -20.26 -15.44
CA ASN A 126 1.74 -19.57 -14.33
C ASN A 126 2.25 -20.11 -12.97
N LEU A 127 2.38 -21.43 -12.85
CA LEU A 127 2.96 -22.06 -11.66
C LEU A 127 4.40 -21.56 -11.39
N GLY A 128 5.23 -21.42 -12.43
CA GLY A 128 6.59 -20.92 -12.27
C GLY A 128 6.65 -19.46 -11.81
N GLN A 129 5.77 -18.59 -12.33
CA GLN A 129 5.65 -17.20 -11.86
C GLN A 129 5.21 -17.14 -10.39
N PHE A 130 4.21 -17.96 -10.06
CA PHE A 130 3.66 -18.06 -8.71
C PHE A 130 4.70 -18.50 -7.67
N LEU A 131 5.54 -19.50 -7.99
CA LEU A 131 6.58 -19.98 -7.08
C LEU A 131 7.62 -18.89 -6.74
N ILE A 132 7.98 -18.06 -7.72
CA ILE A 132 8.88 -16.92 -7.49
C ILE A 132 8.18 -15.85 -6.65
N PHE A 133 6.89 -15.61 -6.88
CA PHE A 133 6.11 -14.69 -6.06
C PHE A 133 6.10 -15.11 -4.59
N ILE A 134 5.73 -16.36 -4.27
CA ILE A 134 5.77 -16.86 -2.87
C ILE A 134 7.15 -16.67 -2.24
N LEU A 135 8.20 -17.04 -2.97
CA LEU A 135 9.56 -16.99 -2.45
C LEU A 135 9.96 -15.57 -2.03
N ILE A 136 9.40 -14.56 -2.69
CA ILE A 136 9.75 -13.15 -2.50
C ILE A 136 8.80 -12.47 -1.52
N SER A 137 7.49 -12.69 -1.64
CA SER A 137 6.48 -12.01 -0.82
C SER A 137 6.30 -12.61 0.57
N ARG A 138 6.79 -13.84 0.82
CA ARG A 138 6.58 -14.60 2.07
C ARG A 138 5.10 -14.80 2.44
N VAL A 139 4.18 -14.58 1.50
CA VAL A 139 2.74 -14.75 1.69
C VAL A 139 2.35 -16.23 1.61
N SER A 140 1.55 -16.70 2.57
CA SER A 140 0.92 -18.01 2.53
C SER A 140 -0.53 -17.92 2.01
N LEU A 141 -0.74 -18.27 0.75
CA LEU A 141 -2.07 -18.44 0.15
C LEU A 141 -2.55 -19.90 0.28
N SER A 142 -3.86 -20.12 0.40
CA SER A 142 -4.41 -21.48 0.50
C SER A 142 -4.31 -22.24 -0.83
N TRP A 143 -3.70 -23.44 -0.80
CA TRP A 143 -3.51 -24.29 -1.97
C TRP A 143 -4.79 -24.57 -2.79
N PRO A 144 -5.98 -24.76 -2.19
CA PRO A 144 -7.22 -24.95 -2.95
C PRO A 144 -7.59 -23.73 -3.81
N PHE A 145 -7.42 -22.51 -3.29
CA PHE A 145 -7.70 -21.28 -4.02
C PHE A 145 -6.71 -21.08 -5.18
N ILE A 146 -5.42 -21.30 -4.90
CA ILE A 146 -4.34 -21.20 -5.90
C ILE A 146 -4.54 -22.19 -7.05
N THR A 147 -4.83 -23.45 -6.73
CA THR A 147 -4.98 -24.49 -7.75
C THR A 147 -6.19 -24.22 -8.64
N GLY A 148 -7.30 -23.73 -8.08
CA GLY A 148 -8.46 -23.26 -8.84
C GLY A 148 -8.11 -22.11 -9.78
N LEU A 149 -7.44 -21.07 -9.26
CA LEU A 149 -7.02 -19.90 -10.04
C LEU A 149 -6.07 -20.27 -11.18
N LEU A 150 -5.02 -21.07 -10.90
CA LEU A 150 -4.04 -21.50 -11.90
C LEU A 150 -4.70 -22.31 -13.02
N LEU A 151 -5.67 -23.18 -12.71
CA LEU A 151 -6.40 -23.96 -13.71
C LEU A 151 -7.25 -23.07 -14.62
N VAL A 152 -8.01 -22.14 -14.05
CA VAL A 152 -8.83 -21.20 -14.84
C VAL A 152 -7.96 -20.37 -15.76
N LEU A 153 -6.88 -19.78 -15.24
CA LEU A 153 -5.94 -18.99 -16.02
C LEU A 153 -5.28 -19.82 -17.13
N ALA A 154 -4.88 -21.06 -16.82
CA ALA A 154 -4.27 -21.95 -17.79
C ALA A 154 -5.21 -22.30 -18.94
N ILE A 155 -6.50 -22.50 -18.66
CA ILE A 155 -7.52 -22.75 -19.69
C ILE A 155 -7.69 -21.51 -20.57
N VAL A 156 -7.83 -20.32 -19.97
CA VAL A 156 -8.03 -19.07 -20.72
C VAL A 156 -6.82 -18.75 -21.59
N THR A 157 -5.64 -18.62 -20.98
CA THR A 157 -4.39 -18.26 -21.69
C THR A 157 -3.94 -19.36 -22.66
N GLY A 158 -4.14 -20.63 -22.29
CA GLY A 158 -3.87 -21.79 -23.15
C GLY A 158 -4.80 -21.86 -24.36
N THR A 159 -6.08 -21.49 -24.21
CA THR A 159 -7.03 -21.42 -25.33
C THR A 159 -6.63 -20.31 -26.30
N VAL A 160 -6.31 -19.12 -25.79
CA VAL A 160 -5.83 -18.00 -26.61
C VAL A 160 -4.55 -18.39 -27.35
N SER A 161 -3.57 -18.97 -26.65
CA SER A 161 -2.31 -19.44 -27.24
C SER A 161 -2.52 -20.50 -28.32
N SER A 162 -3.46 -21.43 -28.11
CA SER A 162 -3.84 -22.45 -29.09
C SER A 162 -4.47 -21.83 -30.34
N LEU A 163 -5.35 -20.83 -30.18
CA LEU A 163 -5.96 -20.11 -31.30
C LEU A 163 -4.93 -19.34 -32.10
N ILE A 164 -4.01 -18.62 -31.44
CA ILE A 164 -2.91 -17.91 -32.09
C ILE A 164 -2.04 -18.91 -32.86
N LEU A 165 -1.64 -20.02 -32.24
CA LEU A 165 -0.78 -21.00 -32.90
C LEU A 165 -1.50 -21.69 -34.07
N LYS A 166 -2.81 -21.95 -33.95
CA LYS A 166 -3.63 -22.49 -35.05
C LYS A 166 -3.76 -21.51 -36.21
N ALA A 167 -3.86 -20.20 -35.93
CA ALA A 167 -3.83 -19.17 -36.96
C ALA A 167 -2.46 -19.11 -37.66
N LEU A 168 -1.37 -19.33 -36.91
CA LEU A 168 0.00 -19.40 -37.44
C LEU A 168 0.31 -20.71 -38.15
N GLN A 169 -0.43 -21.80 -37.88
CA GLN A 169 -0.15 -23.13 -38.43
C GLN A 169 -0.23 -23.19 -39.96
N ARG A 170 -1.24 -22.59 -40.60
CA ARG A 170 -1.36 -22.57 -42.06
C ARG A 170 -0.20 -21.82 -42.74
N PRO A 171 0.19 -20.62 -42.29
CA PRO A 171 1.44 -19.98 -42.70
C PRO A 171 2.66 -20.87 -42.49
N LEU A 172 2.82 -21.45 -41.29
CA LEU A 172 3.96 -22.28 -40.89
C LEU A 172 4.09 -23.60 -41.66
N GLU A 173 2.99 -24.20 -42.12
CA GLU A 173 3.01 -25.40 -42.97
C GLU A 173 3.28 -25.05 -44.44
N SER A 174 2.80 -23.89 -44.90
CA SER A 174 3.10 -23.30 -46.22
C SER A 174 4.58 -22.90 -46.37
N TRP A 175 5.33 -22.76 -45.25
CA TRP A 175 6.77 -22.47 -45.21
C TRP A 175 7.67 -23.39 -46.06
N ARG A 176 7.17 -24.56 -46.51
CA ARG A 176 7.91 -25.44 -47.40
C ARG A 176 7.96 -24.98 -48.87
N LYS A 177 7.12 -24.03 -49.33
CA LYS A 177 6.96 -23.74 -50.78
C LYS A 177 6.70 -22.26 -51.18
N HIS A 178 7.54 -21.30 -50.78
CA HIS A 178 7.62 -19.92 -51.36
C HIS A 178 6.72 -18.81 -50.77
N SER A 179 6.90 -18.44 -49.49
CA SER A 179 6.36 -17.15 -48.98
C SER A 179 7.22 -16.53 -47.88
N PHE A 180 8.56 -16.61 -48.01
CA PHE A 180 9.51 -16.02 -47.05
C PHE A 180 9.34 -14.50 -46.91
N TYR A 181 9.13 -13.79 -48.03
CA TYR A 181 9.11 -12.32 -48.05
C TYR A 181 7.74 -11.69 -47.70
N MET A 182 6.63 -12.38 -47.96
CA MET A 182 5.28 -11.84 -47.77
C MET A 182 4.85 -11.83 -46.29
N ILE A 183 5.28 -12.83 -45.53
CA ILE A 183 5.11 -12.88 -44.07
C ILE A 183 6.09 -11.93 -43.38
N MET A 184 7.31 -11.76 -43.94
CA MET A 184 8.26 -10.72 -43.54
C MET A 184 7.60 -9.34 -43.62
N ALA A 185 6.90 -9.03 -44.71
CA ALA A 185 6.19 -7.75 -44.88
C ALA A 185 5.03 -7.60 -43.89
N LEU A 186 4.19 -8.62 -43.69
CA LEU A 186 3.05 -8.54 -42.76
C LEU A 186 3.44 -8.46 -41.28
N ILE A 187 4.61 -8.97 -40.89
CA ILE A 187 5.12 -8.89 -39.51
C ILE A 187 6.02 -7.66 -39.31
N LEU A 188 6.79 -7.24 -40.31
CA LEU A 188 7.69 -6.08 -40.22
C LEU A 188 7.00 -4.74 -40.52
N ILE A 189 5.91 -4.68 -41.29
CA ILE A 189 5.21 -3.41 -41.59
C ILE A 189 4.55 -2.79 -40.34
N PRO A 190 3.87 -3.57 -39.46
CA PRO A 190 3.47 -3.05 -38.15
C PRO A 190 4.68 -2.70 -37.27
N PHE A 191 5.81 -3.37 -37.46
CA PHE A 191 7.05 -3.17 -36.71
C PHE A 191 7.78 -1.89 -37.10
N SER A 192 7.84 -1.53 -38.39
CA SER A 192 8.42 -0.26 -38.85
C SER A 192 7.62 0.95 -38.38
N LEU A 193 6.31 0.79 -38.17
CA LEU A 193 5.44 1.83 -37.59
C LEU A 193 5.66 1.99 -36.07
N LEU A 194 6.11 0.94 -35.37
CA LEU A 194 6.46 0.99 -33.94
C LEU A 194 7.81 1.68 -33.67
N PHE A 195 8.76 1.66 -34.61
CA PHE A 195 10.05 2.37 -34.46
C PHE A 195 9.99 3.86 -34.82
N THR A 196 8.97 4.32 -35.56
CA THR A 196 8.72 5.75 -35.78
C THR A 196 7.95 6.41 -34.63
N ALA A 197 7.45 5.62 -33.67
CA ALA A 197 6.79 6.11 -32.45
C ALA A 197 7.78 6.39 -31.30
N CYS A 198 9.10 6.29 -31.53
CA CYS A 198 10.12 6.80 -30.62
C CYS A 198 10.21 8.33 -30.70
N THR A 199 9.11 9.03 -30.49
CA THR A 199 9.15 10.23 -29.65
C THR A 199 9.61 9.77 -28.26
N PRO A 200 10.53 10.49 -27.59
CA PRO A 200 10.69 10.27 -26.15
C PRO A 200 9.30 10.43 -25.57
N ALA A 201 8.76 9.38 -24.95
CA ALA A 201 7.60 9.55 -24.10
C ALA A 201 8.05 10.61 -23.09
N ASN A 202 7.50 11.82 -23.18
CA ASN A 202 7.39 12.66 -22.01
C ASN A 202 6.75 11.73 -20.98
N THR A 203 7.55 11.26 -20.04
CA THR A 203 7.14 10.38 -18.95
C THR A 203 6.34 11.28 -18.01
N SER A 204 5.12 11.60 -18.43
CA SER A 204 4.16 12.28 -17.60
C SER A 204 3.68 11.26 -16.57
N VAL A 205 4.43 11.14 -15.48
CA VAL A 205 4.02 10.42 -14.28
C VAL A 205 2.58 10.79 -13.94
N SER A 206 1.72 9.79 -13.82
CA SER A 206 0.31 9.96 -13.49
C SER A 206 0.05 9.87 -12.00
N LYS A 207 -0.96 10.59 -11.50
CA LYS A 207 -1.41 10.48 -10.11
C LYS A 207 -2.07 9.12 -9.91
N GLN A 208 -1.51 8.32 -9.02
CA GLN A 208 -2.13 7.11 -8.47
C GLN A 208 -2.61 7.42 -7.05
N GLU A 209 -3.75 6.86 -6.69
CA GLU A 209 -4.39 7.10 -5.40
C GLU A 209 -5.07 5.81 -4.92
N ALA A 210 -4.74 5.42 -3.68
CA ALA A 210 -5.42 4.37 -2.95
C ALA A 210 -6.07 5.01 -1.73
N TRP A 211 -7.29 4.59 -1.40
CA TRP A 211 -7.99 5.11 -0.23
C TRP A 211 -8.93 4.06 0.36
N THR A 212 -9.15 4.16 1.66
CA THR A 212 -10.04 3.29 2.42
C THR A 212 -10.64 4.05 3.60
N THR A 213 -11.78 3.59 4.11
CA THR A 213 -12.46 4.14 5.30
C THR A 213 -12.63 3.10 6.41
N ASN A 214 -12.00 1.94 6.26
CA ASN A 214 -12.25 0.79 7.13
C ASN A 214 -11.48 0.85 8.45
N TYR A 215 -10.47 1.72 8.54
CA TYR A 215 -9.49 1.71 9.63
C TYR A 215 -9.42 3.07 10.32
N PHE A 216 -9.12 3.08 11.62
CA PHE A 216 -8.93 4.25 12.48
C PHE A 216 -10.12 5.21 12.55
N ASP A 217 -11.33 4.74 12.19
CA ASP A 217 -12.55 5.55 12.06
C ASP A 217 -12.34 6.81 11.20
N THR A 218 -11.56 6.70 10.11
CA THR A 218 -11.22 7.83 9.25
C THR A 218 -10.94 7.43 7.80
N VAL A 219 -10.79 8.42 6.93
CA VAL A 219 -10.31 8.21 5.56
C VAL A 219 -8.78 8.10 5.61
N CYS A 220 -8.25 6.96 5.17
CA CYS A 220 -6.83 6.77 4.93
C CYS A 220 -6.57 6.84 3.43
N ARG A 221 -5.56 7.60 3.00
CA ARG A 221 -5.28 7.87 1.58
C ARG A 221 -3.79 7.92 1.31
N LEU A 222 -3.36 7.18 0.30
CA LEU A 222 -2.01 7.23 -0.25
C LEU A 222 -2.05 7.79 -1.67
N ILE A 223 -1.27 8.85 -1.90
CA ILE A 223 -1.09 9.48 -3.22
C ILE A 223 0.36 9.28 -3.65
N VAL A 224 0.54 8.75 -4.86
CA VAL A 224 1.86 8.58 -5.47
C VAL A 224 1.80 9.01 -6.94
N TYR A 225 2.81 9.72 -7.42
CA TYR A 225 2.94 10.01 -8.85
C TYR A 225 3.84 8.96 -9.49
N THR A 226 3.25 8.03 -10.25
CA THR A 226 3.97 6.93 -10.90
C THR A 226 3.17 6.37 -12.07
N ASP A 227 3.86 5.94 -13.13
CA ASP A 227 3.25 5.15 -14.21
C ASP A 227 3.50 3.64 -14.04
N ASP A 228 4.28 3.25 -13.03
CA ASP A 228 4.51 1.86 -12.65
C ASP A 228 3.37 1.34 -11.77
N GLN A 229 2.34 0.84 -12.44
CA GLN A 229 1.14 0.26 -11.82
C GLN A 229 1.45 -0.96 -10.94
N GLU A 230 2.47 -1.75 -11.30
CA GLU A 230 2.83 -2.96 -10.53
C GLU A 230 3.50 -2.55 -9.20
N ARG A 231 4.35 -1.53 -9.24
CA ARG A 231 4.96 -0.95 -8.04
C ARG A 231 3.93 -0.23 -7.16
N PHE A 232 3.00 0.52 -7.75
CA PHE A 232 1.92 1.15 -7.02
C PHE A 232 1.03 0.12 -6.30
N ALA A 233 0.60 -0.95 -6.98
CA ALA A 233 -0.17 -2.02 -6.38
C ALA A 233 0.57 -2.70 -5.21
N GLY A 234 1.90 -2.78 -5.27
CA GLY A 234 2.73 -3.26 -4.16
C GLY A 234 2.67 -2.35 -2.93
N TRP A 235 2.71 -1.02 -3.11
CA TRP A 235 2.58 -0.06 -2.02
C TRP A 235 1.17 0.03 -1.46
N GLU A 236 0.15 -0.05 -2.30
CA GLU A 236 -1.25 -0.14 -1.89
C GLU A 236 -1.49 -1.38 -1.02
N TYR A 237 -0.92 -2.52 -1.39
CA TYR A 237 -1.01 -3.73 -0.57
C TYR A 237 -0.35 -3.56 0.80
N ILE A 238 0.85 -2.95 0.86
CA ILE A 238 1.53 -2.66 2.13
C ILE A 238 0.68 -1.73 2.99
N LEU A 239 0.11 -0.69 2.40
CA LEU A 239 -0.77 0.24 3.11
C LEU A 239 -1.97 -0.50 3.72
N GLU A 240 -2.71 -1.28 2.94
CA GLU A 240 -3.90 -2.00 3.41
C GLU A 240 -3.55 -3.01 4.51
N GLU A 241 -2.47 -3.76 4.34
CA GLU A 241 -2.03 -4.76 5.32
C GLU A 241 -1.62 -4.12 6.65
N ARG A 242 -0.83 -3.05 6.61
CA ARG A 242 -0.41 -2.34 7.81
C ARG A 242 -1.55 -1.59 8.48
N LEU A 243 -2.46 -0.97 7.73
CA LEU A 243 -3.66 -0.35 8.30
C LEU A 243 -4.53 -1.38 9.02
N SER A 244 -4.75 -2.55 8.41
CA SER A 244 -5.55 -3.61 9.01
C SER A 244 -4.93 -4.19 10.28
N ASP A 245 -3.62 -4.44 10.27
CA ASP A 245 -2.90 -4.97 11.43
C ASP A 245 -2.89 -3.97 12.60
N LEU A 246 -2.51 -2.72 12.32
CA LEU A 246 -2.39 -1.69 13.35
C LEU A 246 -3.75 -1.27 13.90
N ASP A 247 -4.79 -1.16 13.07
CA ASP A 247 -6.15 -0.90 13.55
C ASP A 247 -6.61 -2.03 14.49
N GLY A 248 -6.43 -3.30 14.08
CA GLY A 248 -6.81 -4.45 14.90
C GLY A 248 -6.11 -4.49 16.27
N LYS A 249 -4.82 -4.16 16.31
CA LYS A 249 -4.01 -4.08 17.54
C LYS A 249 -4.38 -2.91 18.44
N PHE A 250 -4.64 -1.74 17.85
CA PHE A 250 -4.89 -0.50 18.60
C PHE A 250 -6.38 -0.29 18.91
N ASN A 251 -7.26 -1.15 18.41
CA ASN A 251 -8.69 -1.06 18.64
C ASN A 251 -9.06 -1.27 20.12
N ILE A 252 -9.85 -0.35 20.67
CA ILE A 252 -10.39 -0.42 22.04
C ILE A 252 -11.87 -0.88 22.06
N TYR A 253 -12.47 -1.16 20.91
CA TYR A 253 -13.91 -1.42 20.73
C TYR A 253 -14.22 -2.85 20.26
N THR A 254 -13.40 -3.38 19.37
CA THR A 254 -13.56 -4.73 18.80
C THR A 254 -12.36 -5.61 19.11
N ASN A 255 -12.57 -6.92 19.11
CA ASN A 255 -11.46 -7.87 19.14
C ASN A 255 -10.79 -7.86 17.76
N SER A 256 -9.50 -8.18 17.72
CA SER A 256 -8.78 -8.43 16.47
C SER A 256 -9.40 -9.62 15.71
N GLU A 257 -9.31 -9.58 14.38
CA GLU A 257 -9.88 -10.64 13.53
C GLU A 257 -9.17 -12.00 13.70
N ASP A 258 -7.89 -11.97 14.07
CA ASP A 258 -7.07 -13.16 14.29
C ASP A 258 -7.09 -13.68 15.74
N ASN A 259 -7.88 -13.04 16.62
CA ASN A 259 -7.98 -13.32 18.06
C ASN A 259 -6.68 -13.10 18.84
N THR A 260 -5.77 -12.28 18.33
CA THR A 260 -4.66 -11.74 19.14
C THR A 260 -5.15 -10.76 20.20
N ASN A 261 -4.46 -10.68 21.34
CA ASN A 261 -4.79 -9.66 22.33
C ASN A 261 -4.51 -8.26 21.76
N ASN A 262 -5.44 -7.34 22.01
CA ASN A 262 -5.35 -5.94 21.60
C ASN A 262 -5.70 -5.00 22.76
N LEU A 263 -5.78 -3.69 22.53
CA LEU A 263 -6.08 -2.71 23.59
C LEU A 263 -7.47 -2.89 24.23
N LYS A 264 -8.47 -3.36 23.47
CA LYS A 264 -9.75 -3.78 24.05
C LYS A 264 -9.55 -4.89 25.08
N THR A 265 -8.76 -5.90 24.73
CA THR A 265 -8.49 -7.04 25.62
C THR A 265 -7.78 -6.57 26.90
N LEU A 266 -6.83 -5.64 26.77
CA LEU A 266 -6.17 -5.01 27.92
C LEU A 266 -7.18 -4.30 28.83
N ASN A 267 -8.10 -3.52 28.25
CA ASN A 267 -9.15 -2.83 28.99
C ASN A 267 -10.09 -3.80 29.72
N GLU A 268 -10.50 -4.90 29.09
CA GLU A 268 -11.36 -5.91 29.72
C GLU A 268 -10.66 -6.69 30.85
N GLN A 269 -9.33 -6.69 30.88
CA GLN A 269 -8.53 -7.39 31.89
C GLN A 269 -8.04 -6.46 33.02
N ALA A 270 -8.40 -5.18 32.99
CA ALA A 270 -8.05 -4.22 34.03
C ALA A 270 -8.38 -4.74 35.45
N GLY A 271 -7.45 -4.58 36.37
CA GLY A 271 -7.54 -5.06 37.77
C GLY A 271 -7.45 -6.58 37.95
N THR A 272 -7.39 -7.38 36.87
CA THR A 272 -7.46 -8.85 36.97
C THR A 272 -6.17 -9.57 36.63
N LYS A 273 -5.57 -9.33 35.45
CA LYS A 273 -4.33 -9.99 35.02
C LYS A 273 -3.60 -9.19 33.94
N ALA A 274 -2.30 -9.44 33.80
CA ALA A 274 -1.51 -8.89 32.72
C ALA A 274 -1.92 -9.50 31.35
N THR A 275 -1.87 -8.66 30.31
CA THR A 275 -2.19 -9.01 28.92
C THR A 275 -0.90 -9.06 28.11
N GLU A 276 -0.63 -10.18 27.45
CA GLU A 276 0.47 -10.28 26.46
C GLU A 276 0.13 -9.45 25.23
N LEU A 277 1.04 -8.57 24.82
CA LEU A 277 0.86 -7.65 23.69
C LEU A 277 2.10 -7.67 22.81
N ASP A 278 1.91 -7.41 21.52
CA ASP A 278 3.04 -7.32 20.59
C ASP A 278 3.88 -6.06 20.87
N LYS A 279 5.10 -6.06 20.33
CA LYS A 279 6.06 -4.97 20.56
C LYS A 279 5.52 -3.61 20.11
N GLU A 280 4.83 -3.52 18.99
CA GLU A 280 4.36 -2.23 18.47
C GLU A 280 3.28 -1.63 19.38
N THR A 281 2.41 -2.48 19.94
CA THR A 281 1.42 -2.07 20.95
C THR A 281 2.08 -1.69 22.26
N MET A 282 3.09 -2.43 22.73
CA MET A 282 3.86 -2.07 23.94
C MET A 282 4.57 -0.72 23.77
N ASP A 283 5.19 -0.49 22.61
CA ASP A 283 5.85 0.78 22.27
C ASP A 283 4.84 1.95 22.19
N LEU A 284 3.63 1.73 21.64
CA LEU A 284 2.55 2.73 21.63
C LEU A 284 2.13 3.14 23.05
N LEU A 285 1.99 2.16 23.95
CA LEU A 285 1.63 2.42 25.35
C LEU A 285 2.73 3.19 26.08
N GLN A 286 4.01 2.85 25.83
CA GLN A 286 5.14 3.61 26.38
C GLN A 286 5.20 5.03 25.82
N LEU A 287 4.95 5.21 24.52
CA LEU A 287 4.82 6.54 23.92
C LEU A 287 3.73 7.36 24.62
N GLY A 288 2.61 6.73 25.00
CA GLY A 288 1.56 7.39 25.78
C GLY A 288 2.00 7.84 27.17
N LYS A 289 2.84 7.06 27.88
CA LYS A 289 3.45 7.48 29.15
C LYS A 289 4.42 8.65 28.93
N ASP A 290 5.26 8.58 27.90
CA ASP A 290 6.19 9.66 27.54
C ASP A 290 5.45 10.95 27.14
N ALA A 291 4.32 10.83 26.44
CA ALA A 291 3.46 11.92 26.05
C ALA A 291 2.82 12.59 27.28
N PHE A 292 2.37 11.80 28.25
CA PHE A 292 1.85 12.32 29.52
C PHE A 292 2.88 13.20 30.22
N ASP A 293 4.11 12.71 30.39
CA ASP A 293 5.18 13.45 31.06
C ASP A 293 5.58 14.72 30.30
N LYS A 294 5.72 14.64 28.99
CA LYS A 294 6.21 15.76 28.16
C LYS A 294 5.16 16.82 27.85
N THR A 295 3.89 16.54 28.11
CA THR A 295 2.78 17.48 27.86
C THR A 295 2.13 17.96 29.16
N ASP A 296 2.79 17.78 30.30
CA ASP A 296 2.26 18.10 31.63
C ASP A 296 0.85 17.50 31.86
N GLY A 297 0.68 16.26 31.41
CA GLY A 297 -0.57 15.50 31.52
C GLY A 297 -1.68 15.91 30.56
N LYS A 298 -1.43 16.84 29.62
CA LYS A 298 -2.44 17.26 28.63
C LYS A 298 -2.85 16.14 27.66
N VAL A 299 -1.93 15.23 27.36
CA VAL A 299 -2.24 13.97 26.68
C VAL A 299 -2.10 12.84 27.69
N ASN A 300 -3.21 12.19 28.02
CA ASN A 300 -3.24 11.07 28.95
C ASN A 300 -3.98 9.88 28.32
N ILE A 301 -3.24 8.82 27.99
CA ILE A 301 -3.86 7.62 27.41
C ILE A 301 -4.70 6.84 28.42
N MET A 302 -4.61 7.12 29.73
CA MET A 302 -5.47 6.53 30.76
C MET A 302 -6.76 7.33 31.01
N LEU A 303 -7.08 8.31 30.16
CA LEU A 303 -8.32 9.09 30.26
C LEU A 303 -9.58 8.28 29.84
N GLY A 304 -9.45 6.99 29.51
CA GLY A 304 -10.51 6.15 28.94
C GLY A 304 -11.80 6.11 29.74
N ALA A 305 -11.74 6.16 31.07
CA ALA A 305 -12.94 6.20 31.92
C ALA A 305 -13.76 7.49 31.69
N VAL A 306 -13.09 8.63 31.49
CA VAL A 306 -13.74 9.92 31.21
C VAL A 306 -14.15 10.03 29.74
N THR A 307 -13.27 9.67 28.79
CA THR A 307 -13.60 9.74 27.36
C THR A 307 -14.71 8.75 27.00
N GLY A 308 -14.82 7.62 27.71
CA GLY A 308 -15.91 6.66 27.60
C GLY A 308 -17.28 7.29 27.87
N LEU A 309 -17.43 8.07 28.95
CA LEU A 309 -18.69 8.77 29.26
C LEU A 309 -19.09 9.77 28.17
N TRP A 310 -18.12 10.56 27.67
CA TRP A 310 -18.36 11.48 26.56
C TRP A 310 -18.74 10.75 25.27
N ARG A 311 -18.12 9.59 25.01
CA ARG A 311 -18.41 8.75 23.85
C ARG A 311 -19.82 8.18 23.91
N GLU A 312 -20.24 7.68 25.07
CA GLU A 312 -21.61 7.19 25.31
C GLU A 312 -22.64 8.32 25.13
N ALA A 313 -22.39 9.48 25.73
CA ALA A 313 -23.23 10.66 25.60
C ALA A 313 -23.37 11.11 24.13
N ARG A 314 -22.28 11.09 23.37
CA ARG A 314 -22.27 11.36 21.94
C ARG A 314 -23.10 10.32 21.17
N GLN A 315 -22.85 9.03 21.37
CA GLN A 315 -23.57 7.96 20.66
C GLN A 315 -25.07 8.04 20.93
N TYR A 316 -25.46 8.27 22.18
CA TYR A 316 -26.85 8.46 22.58
C TYR A 316 -27.47 9.70 21.92
N SER A 317 -26.78 10.84 21.96
CA SER A 317 -27.29 12.11 21.44
C SER A 317 -27.40 12.12 19.91
N LEU A 318 -26.49 11.47 19.21
CA LEU A 318 -26.59 11.29 17.75
C LEU A 318 -27.77 10.38 17.37
N ALA A 319 -28.04 9.34 18.17
CA ALA A 319 -29.21 8.49 17.98
C ALA A 319 -30.53 9.16 18.42
N ASN A 320 -30.47 10.12 19.36
CA ASN A 320 -31.64 10.79 19.95
C ASN A 320 -31.48 12.33 19.95
N PRO A 321 -31.51 13.01 18.78
CA PRO A 321 -31.21 14.45 18.71
C PRO A 321 -32.13 15.36 19.56
N GLN A 322 -33.36 14.91 19.84
CA GLN A 322 -34.34 15.64 20.65
C GLN A 322 -34.15 15.44 22.17
N ASP A 323 -33.32 14.49 22.58
CA ASP A 323 -32.96 14.18 23.98
C ASP A 323 -31.43 14.09 24.11
N SER A 324 -30.72 15.06 23.52
CA SER A 324 -29.25 15.11 23.66
C SER A 324 -28.86 15.24 25.13
N LYS A 325 -27.74 14.62 25.51
CA LYS A 325 -27.24 14.57 26.89
C LYS A 325 -25.76 14.85 26.94
N ILE A 326 -25.32 15.35 28.09
CA ILE A 326 -23.91 15.43 28.48
C ILE A 326 -23.71 14.57 29.73
N PRO A 327 -22.49 14.05 29.98
CA PRO A 327 -22.18 13.39 31.25
C PRO A 327 -22.42 14.34 32.44
N SER A 328 -22.86 13.78 33.57
CA SER A 328 -23.01 14.59 34.78
C SER A 328 -21.65 14.88 35.42
N ASP A 329 -21.54 16.01 36.14
CA ASP A 329 -20.31 16.36 36.85
C ASP A 329 -19.93 15.29 37.89
N GLU A 330 -20.92 14.65 38.53
CA GLU A 330 -20.71 13.56 39.47
C GLU A 330 -20.11 12.32 38.79
N ASP A 331 -20.62 11.94 37.61
CA ASP A 331 -20.08 10.82 36.84
C ASP A 331 -18.66 11.10 36.37
N LEU A 332 -18.39 12.33 35.88
CA LEU A 332 -17.06 12.76 35.47
C LEU A 332 -16.07 12.80 36.65
N GLU A 333 -16.49 13.21 37.84
CA GLU A 333 -15.67 13.19 39.05
C GLU A 333 -15.37 11.76 39.51
N ASN A 334 -16.34 10.85 39.41
CA ASN A 334 -16.11 9.45 39.73
C ASN A 334 -15.20 8.77 38.71
N ALA A 335 -15.38 9.03 37.41
CA ALA A 335 -14.53 8.49 36.36
C ALA A 335 -13.08 9.00 36.45
N ALA A 336 -12.88 10.27 36.80
CA ALA A 336 -11.54 10.87 36.90
C ALA A 336 -10.65 10.24 38.00
N LYS A 337 -11.24 9.51 38.95
CA LYS A 337 -10.49 8.74 39.96
C LYS A 337 -9.75 7.54 39.34
N HIS A 338 -10.08 7.19 38.09
CA HIS A 338 -9.61 6.01 37.36
C HIS A 338 -8.79 6.39 36.12
N CYS A 339 -8.09 7.54 36.16
CA CYS A 339 -7.32 8.08 35.04
C CYS A 339 -5.82 8.26 35.34
N ASP A 340 -5.30 7.64 36.39
CA ASP A 340 -3.87 7.72 36.73
C ASP A 340 -3.01 6.96 35.72
N ILE A 341 -2.05 7.65 35.09
CA ILE A 341 -1.10 7.06 34.13
C ILE A 341 -0.23 5.97 34.76
N GLU A 342 -0.01 6.03 36.07
CA GLU A 342 0.77 5.04 36.83
C GLU A 342 0.00 3.75 37.06
N SER A 343 -1.31 3.73 36.82
CA SER A 343 -2.08 2.48 36.80
C SER A 343 -1.69 1.56 35.65
N LEU A 344 -1.05 2.08 34.60
CA LEU A 344 -0.54 1.29 33.48
C LEU A 344 0.92 0.88 33.73
N VAL A 345 1.11 -0.43 33.91
CA VAL A 345 2.41 -1.07 34.13
C VAL A 345 2.80 -1.87 32.89
N LEU A 346 3.99 -1.61 32.36
CA LEU A 346 4.54 -2.29 31.19
C LEU A 346 5.72 -3.19 31.62
N ASP A 347 5.67 -4.47 31.25
CA ASP A 347 6.76 -5.42 31.43
C ASP A 347 7.26 -5.87 30.05
N TYR A 348 8.40 -5.30 29.64
CA TYR A 348 9.03 -5.59 28.35
C TYR A 348 9.76 -6.94 28.32
N GLU A 349 10.17 -7.49 29.47
CA GLU A 349 10.79 -8.81 29.51
C GLU A 349 9.75 -9.90 29.28
N ALA A 350 8.58 -9.76 29.89
CA ALA A 350 7.44 -10.65 29.70
C ALA A 350 6.63 -10.34 28.43
N GLY A 351 6.76 -9.15 27.84
CA GLY A 351 5.95 -8.71 26.71
C GLY A 351 4.48 -8.47 27.08
N THR A 352 4.24 -7.91 28.28
CA THR A 352 2.89 -7.78 28.83
C THR A 352 2.61 -6.38 29.38
N ALA A 353 1.35 -5.95 29.31
CA ALA A 353 0.85 -4.76 29.99
C ALA A 353 -0.21 -5.12 31.04
N PHE A 354 -0.27 -4.38 32.13
CA PHE A 354 -1.26 -4.55 33.18
C PHE A 354 -1.83 -3.19 33.61
N ILE A 355 -3.15 -3.11 33.72
CA ILE A 355 -3.85 -1.96 34.32
C ILE A 355 -4.23 -2.36 35.75
N SER A 356 -3.69 -1.70 36.76
CA SER A 356 -3.90 -2.07 38.17
C SER A 356 -5.27 -1.69 38.73
N ASP A 357 -5.91 -0.67 38.16
CA ASP A 357 -7.24 -0.20 38.55
C ASP A 357 -8.31 -0.86 37.67
N GLU A 358 -9.23 -1.60 38.28
CA GLU A 358 -10.29 -2.35 37.59
C GLU A 358 -11.28 -1.47 36.77
N LYS A 359 -11.34 -0.17 37.06
CA LYS A 359 -12.22 0.79 36.37
C LYS A 359 -11.48 1.70 35.40
N ALA A 360 -10.15 1.63 35.37
CA ALA A 360 -9.35 2.39 34.44
C ALA A 360 -9.34 1.71 33.06
N SER A 361 -9.15 2.52 32.02
CA SER A 361 -9.02 2.01 30.65
C SER A 361 -8.12 2.91 29.82
N VAL A 362 -7.41 2.29 28.88
CA VAL A 362 -6.62 3.00 27.86
C VAL A 362 -7.52 3.50 26.73
N ASP A 363 -7.24 4.73 26.29
CA ASP A 363 -7.74 5.35 25.06
C ASP A 363 -6.56 6.03 24.36
N VAL A 364 -6.19 5.49 23.20
CA VAL A 364 -5.02 5.93 22.42
C VAL A 364 -5.41 6.88 21.28
N GLY A 365 -6.64 7.39 21.23
CA GLY A 365 -7.15 8.17 20.09
C GLY A 365 -6.32 9.43 19.74
N ALA A 366 -5.62 10.00 20.71
CA ALA A 366 -4.75 11.16 20.56
C ALA A 366 -3.32 10.85 20.07
N ILE A 367 -2.94 9.57 19.99
CA ILE A 367 -1.57 9.16 19.67
C ILE A 367 -1.49 8.06 18.60
N ALA A 368 -2.53 7.25 18.44
CA ALA A 368 -2.50 6.04 17.65
C ALA A 368 -2.32 6.30 16.14
N LYS A 369 -2.92 7.37 15.60
CA LYS A 369 -2.84 7.66 14.17
C LYS A 369 -1.45 8.18 13.80
N GLY A 370 -0.90 9.09 14.60
CA GLY A 370 0.48 9.56 14.43
C GLY A 370 1.49 8.40 14.50
N TYR A 371 1.34 7.50 15.46
CA TYR A 371 2.21 6.33 15.59
C TYR A 371 2.06 5.34 14.41
N ALA A 372 0.82 5.04 14.01
CA ALA A 372 0.57 4.19 12.85
C ALA A 372 1.11 4.81 11.56
N LEU A 373 0.98 6.14 11.40
CA LEU A 373 1.52 6.90 10.27
C LEU A 373 3.04 6.69 10.16
N ASP A 374 3.78 6.83 11.27
CA ASP A 374 5.24 6.65 11.26
C ASP A 374 5.66 5.23 10.86
N LEU A 375 4.96 4.21 11.37
CA LEU A 375 5.22 2.81 11.03
C LEU A 375 4.96 2.55 9.54
N ILE A 376 3.82 3.00 9.02
CA ILE A 376 3.44 2.80 7.61
C ILE A 376 4.40 3.56 6.68
N VAL A 377 4.77 4.81 7.03
CA VAL A 377 5.74 5.60 6.25
C VAL A 377 7.08 4.88 6.17
N LYS A 378 7.54 4.29 7.29
CA LYS A 378 8.77 3.50 7.32
C LYS A 378 8.69 2.30 6.39
N ASP A 379 7.59 1.54 6.43
CA ASP A 379 7.39 0.35 5.60
C ASP A 379 7.31 0.70 4.10
N LEU A 380 6.60 1.76 3.75
CA LEU A 380 6.53 2.28 2.38
C LEU A 380 7.91 2.72 1.86
N LYS A 381 8.67 3.46 2.67
CA LYS A 381 10.05 3.87 2.32
C LYS A 381 10.97 2.67 2.16
N MET A 382 10.86 1.66 3.02
CA MET A 382 11.62 0.40 2.90
C MET A 382 11.26 -0.39 1.64
N ALA A 383 10.01 -0.30 1.18
CA ALA A 383 9.54 -0.83 -0.10
C ALA A 383 9.88 0.08 -1.30
N GLY A 384 10.69 1.12 -1.08
CA GLY A 384 11.20 2.02 -2.11
C GLY A 384 10.24 3.11 -2.56
N ALA A 385 9.18 3.43 -1.81
CA ALA A 385 8.39 4.64 -2.06
C ALA A 385 9.19 5.87 -1.63
N GLU A 386 9.57 6.73 -2.59
CA GLU A 386 10.39 7.91 -2.32
C GLU A 386 9.58 9.21 -2.23
N ASN A 387 8.61 9.38 -3.13
CA ASN A 387 7.79 10.58 -3.24
C ASN A 387 6.31 10.20 -3.14
N PHE A 388 5.70 10.41 -1.98
CA PHE A 388 4.31 10.07 -1.72
C PHE A 388 3.70 10.96 -0.65
N LEU A 389 2.38 11.04 -0.62
CA LEU A 389 1.62 11.67 0.46
C LEU A 389 0.72 10.61 1.08
N LEU A 390 0.85 10.40 2.39
CA LEU A 390 -0.03 9.55 3.17
C LEU A 390 -0.85 10.42 4.12
N ASP A 391 -2.17 10.33 4.05
CA ASP A 391 -3.12 11.06 4.89
C ASP A 391 -3.96 10.05 5.67
N MET A 392 -3.88 10.11 7.01
CA MET A 392 -4.67 9.29 7.93
C MET A 392 -5.63 10.17 8.73
N GLY A 393 -6.60 10.77 8.03
CA GLY A 393 -7.61 11.62 8.67
C GLY A 393 -7.06 12.94 9.17
N GLY A 394 -6.28 13.65 8.35
CA GLY A 394 -5.65 14.92 8.73
C GLY A 394 -4.33 14.75 9.48
N ASN A 395 -3.86 13.50 9.66
CA ASN A 395 -2.47 13.16 10.01
C ASN A 395 -1.72 12.87 8.71
N ILE A 396 -1.04 13.87 8.17
CA ILE A 396 -0.44 13.80 6.82
C ILE A 396 1.06 13.63 6.94
N TYR A 397 1.66 12.72 6.17
CA TYR A 397 3.10 12.66 5.90
C TYR A 397 3.38 12.96 4.42
N ALA A 398 4.25 13.93 4.16
CA ALA A 398 4.65 14.32 2.82
C ALA A 398 6.09 13.84 2.53
N ALA A 399 6.26 12.66 1.95
CA ALA A 399 7.56 12.10 1.61
C ALA A 399 8.13 12.72 0.33
N GLY A 400 9.40 13.13 0.37
CA GLY A 400 10.08 13.68 -0.79
C GLY A 400 9.40 14.92 -1.38
N LYS A 401 9.43 15.06 -2.70
CA LYS A 401 8.85 16.20 -3.43
C LYS A 401 7.56 15.81 -4.15
N ASN A 402 6.73 16.80 -4.43
CA ASN A 402 5.74 16.70 -5.49
C ASN A 402 6.46 16.74 -6.86
N ILE A 403 6.70 15.57 -7.44
CA ILE A 403 7.47 15.43 -8.69
C ILE A 403 6.78 16.03 -9.92
N LEU A 404 5.47 16.33 -9.87
CA LEU A 404 4.78 17.03 -10.97
C LEU A 404 5.15 18.51 -11.03
N LYS A 405 5.37 19.12 -9.87
CA LYS A 405 5.74 20.53 -9.75
C LYS A 405 7.24 20.75 -9.53
N ASP A 406 7.99 19.67 -9.28
CA ASP A 406 9.39 19.69 -8.77
C ASP A 406 9.56 20.56 -7.50
N ASP A 407 8.54 20.51 -6.65
CA ASP A 407 8.41 21.37 -5.48
C ASP A 407 8.01 20.57 -4.23
N ASN A 408 7.96 21.21 -3.07
CA ASN A 408 7.40 20.63 -1.85
C ASN A 408 5.90 20.30 -2.03
N TRP A 409 5.38 19.42 -1.17
CA TRP A 409 3.97 19.09 -1.17
C TRP A 409 3.15 20.23 -0.57
N ALA A 410 2.15 20.70 -1.29
CA ALA A 410 1.18 21.69 -0.81
C ALA A 410 0.08 21.00 0.00
N ILE A 411 0.01 21.30 1.29
CA ILE A 411 -0.93 20.76 2.27
C ILE A 411 -1.84 21.89 2.74
N GLY A 412 -3.14 21.77 2.47
CA GLY A 412 -4.11 22.78 2.89
C GLY A 412 -4.50 22.61 4.36
N ILE A 413 -4.47 23.69 5.13
CA ILE A 413 -5.12 23.79 6.44
C ILE A 413 -6.59 24.08 6.20
N LYS A 414 -7.46 23.20 6.70
CA LYS A 414 -8.91 23.33 6.55
C LYS A 414 -9.41 24.57 7.31
N ASN A 415 -10.31 25.33 6.70
CA ASN A 415 -11.04 26.36 7.40
C ASN A 415 -12.08 25.70 8.34
N PRO A 416 -12.04 25.94 9.66
CA PRO A 416 -13.03 25.38 10.60
C PRO A 416 -14.43 25.95 10.38
N ASN A 417 -14.58 27.09 9.69
CA ASN A 417 -15.86 27.71 9.39
C ASN A 417 -16.38 27.24 8.02
N PRO A 418 -17.53 26.55 7.96
CA PRO A 418 -18.04 25.92 6.75
C PRO A 418 -18.56 26.90 5.68
N ASP A 419 -18.74 28.18 6.02
CA ASP A 419 -19.37 29.18 5.15
C ASP A 419 -18.42 29.82 4.12
N GLN A 420 -17.14 29.42 4.06
CA GLN A 420 -16.17 29.96 3.11
C GLN A 420 -15.98 29.09 1.85
N GLU A 421 -15.89 29.73 0.68
CA GLU A 421 -15.93 29.09 -0.65
C GLU A 421 -14.83 28.05 -0.91
N THR A 422 -13.61 28.23 -0.38
CA THR A 422 -12.47 27.35 -0.66
C THR A 422 -12.33 26.20 0.33
N GLY A 423 -12.94 26.29 1.53
CA GLY A 423 -12.76 25.34 2.63
C GLY A 423 -11.33 25.22 3.18
N ILE A 424 -10.37 25.98 2.67
CA ILE A 424 -8.95 26.00 3.05
C ILE A 424 -8.61 27.43 3.47
N ILE A 425 -8.03 27.59 4.66
CA ILE A 425 -7.65 28.89 5.22
C ILE A 425 -6.18 29.24 4.93
N GLU A 426 -5.31 28.23 4.83
CA GLU A 426 -3.89 28.40 4.59
C GLU A 426 -3.30 27.17 3.87
N VAL A 427 -2.16 27.30 3.20
CA VAL A 427 -1.44 26.21 2.54
C VAL A 427 0.01 26.18 3.01
N LEU A 428 0.47 24.98 3.40
CA LEU A 428 1.85 24.73 3.78
C LEU A 428 2.57 23.91 2.68
N ALA A 429 3.77 24.32 2.30
CA ALA A 429 4.67 23.62 1.39
C ALA A 429 5.71 22.81 2.18
N VAL A 430 5.45 21.52 2.39
CA VAL A 430 6.29 20.64 3.22
C VAL A 430 6.96 19.51 2.44
N LYS A 431 8.11 19.04 2.96
CA LYS A 431 8.86 17.90 2.44
C LYS A 431 9.50 17.12 3.57
N ASP A 432 9.33 15.80 3.55
CA ASP A 432 9.80 14.84 4.55
C ASP A 432 9.35 15.20 5.98
N MET A 433 8.14 15.77 6.09
CA MET A 433 7.54 16.28 7.32
C MET A 433 6.08 15.82 7.43
N THR A 434 5.57 15.91 8.64
CA THR A 434 4.18 15.66 9.00
C THR A 434 3.43 16.97 9.15
N VAL A 435 2.14 16.95 8.80
CA VAL A 435 1.19 18.03 9.09
C VAL A 435 -0.03 17.37 9.73
N THR A 436 -0.21 17.59 11.03
CA THR A 436 -1.29 16.96 11.81
C THR A 436 -2.20 18.01 12.41
N THR A 437 -3.52 17.83 12.28
CA THR A 437 -4.50 18.78 12.81
C THR A 437 -5.44 18.15 13.83
N SER A 438 -5.63 18.81 14.97
CA SER A 438 -6.70 18.55 15.93
C SER A 438 -7.73 19.67 15.86
N GLY A 439 -9.02 19.34 15.76
CA GLY A 439 -10.09 20.33 15.55
C GLY A 439 -11.38 20.04 16.31
N SER A 440 -12.06 21.11 16.75
CA SER A 440 -13.34 21.07 17.48
C SER A 440 -14.53 20.67 16.62
N TYR A 441 -14.38 20.75 15.29
CA TYR A 441 -15.40 20.40 14.31
C TYR A 441 -15.45 18.90 13.99
N GLU A 442 -14.55 18.10 14.57
CA GLU A 442 -14.49 16.66 14.34
C GLU A 442 -15.13 15.88 15.49
N ARG A 443 -15.86 14.81 15.13
CA ARG A 443 -16.44 13.83 16.07
C ARG A 443 -17.22 14.50 17.23
N GLY A 444 -17.94 15.59 16.97
CA GLY A 444 -18.75 16.30 17.96
C GLY A 444 -20.26 16.03 17.88
N TYR A 445 -21.02 16.68 18.77
CA TYR A 445 -22.48 16.72 18.79
C TYR A 445 -22.99 17.99 19.49
N THR A 446 -24.21 18.42 19.16
CA THR A 446 -24.80 19.63 19.74
C THR A 446 -25.73 19.30 20.90
N HIS A 447 -25.52 19.95 22.04
CA HIS A 447 -26.43 19.94 23.18
C HIS A 447 -26.70 21.39 23.62
N GLN A 448 -27.97 21.79 23.68
CA GLN A 448 -28.37 23.17 24.05
C GLN A 448 -27.63 24.28 23.27
N ASN A 449 -27.45 24.10 21.95
CA ASN A 449 -26.72 24.99 21.04
C ASN A 449 -25.20 25.09 21.29
N ILE A 450 -24.64 24.26 22.15
CA ILE A 450 -23.18 24.15 22.38
C ILE A 450 -22.69 22.87 21.69
N ASN A 451 -21.61 22.98 20.92
CA ASN A 451 -20.96 21.83 20.29
C ASN A 451 -19.95 21.21 21.27
N TYR A 452 -20.15 19.93 21.62
CA TYR A 452 -19.25 19.14 22.44
C TYR A 452 -18.48 18.17 21.54
N HIS A 453 -17.15 18.28 21.53
CA HIS A 453 -16.27 17.44 20.70
C HIS A 453 -15.42 16.47 21.52
N HIS A 454 -14.67 15.64 20.81
CA HIS A 454 -13.96 14.50 21.38
C HIS A 454 -12.63 14.84 22.08
N ILE A 455 -12.06 16.03 21.88
CA ILE A 455 -10.83 16.47 22.56
C ILE A 455 -11.16 16.97 23.97
N ILE A 456 -10.99 16.10 24.97
CA ILE A 456 -11.32 16.36 26.39
C ILE A 456 -10.09 16.85 27.14
N ASP A 457 -10.21 17.94 27.89
CA ASP A 457 -9.13 18.38 28.80
C ASP A 457 -9.10 17.46 30.04
N PRO A 458 -7.98 16.78 30.33
CA PRO A 458 -7.86 15.93 31.51
C PRO A 458 -8.13 16.65 32.84
N MET A 459 -7.85 17.96 32.91
CA MET A 459 -8.04 18.77 34.12
C MET A 459 -9.49 19.17 34.33
N THR A 460 -10.18 19.63 33.29
CA THR A 460 -11.58 20.08 33.42
C THR A 460 -12.56 18.92 33.26
N ARG A 461 -12.15 17.85 32.56
CA ARG A 461 -12.96 16.70 32.11
C ARG A 461 -14.04 17.09 31.09
N GLN A 462 -13.92 18.28 30.51
CA GLN A 462 -14.83 18.84 29.51
C GLN A 462 -14.08 19.00 28.17
N PRO A 463 -14.78 19.07 27.03
CA PRO A 463 -14.15 19.43 25.76
C PRO A 463 -13.42 20.78 25.85
N GLY A 464 -12.21 20.86 25.32
CA GLY A 464 -11.47 22.12 25.25
C GLY A 464 -12.18 23.18 24.40
N ASN A 465 -12.06 24.46 24.75
CA ASN A 465 -12.82 25.52 24.06
C ASN A 465 -11.97 26.74 23.68
N ILE A 466 -10.64 26.60 23.70
CA ILE A 466 -9.70 27.69 23.42
C ILE A 466 -9.49 27.88 21.91
N TYR A 467 -9.44 26.79 21.16
CA TYR A 467 -9.19 26.78 19.71
C TYR A 467 -10.30 26.06 18.94
N LYS A 468 -10.50 26.48 17.69
CA LYS A 468 -11.23 25.70 16.69
C LYS A 468 -10.35 24.63 16.07
N SER A 469 -9.07 24.92 15.86
CA SER A 469 -8.09 23.94 15.40
C SER A 469 -6.66 24.31 15.76
N VAL A 470 -5.83 23.29 15.89
CA VAL A 470 -4.37 23.40 16.00
C VAL A 470 -3.75 22.45 14.99
N THR A 471 -2.90 22.98 14.11
CA THR A 471 -2.13 22.24 13.12
C THR A 471 -0.66 22.27 13.50
N ILE A 472 -0.02 21.12 13.53
CA ILE A 472 1.40 20.93 13.86
C ILE A 472 2.16 20.49 12.62
N VAL A 473 3.29 21.14 12.36
CA VAL A 473 4.29 20.73 11.38
C VAL A 473 5.48 20.15 12.14
N SER A 474 5.83 18.89 11.89
CA SER A 474 6.94 18.24 12.61
C SER A 474 7.61 17.14 11.77
N ALA A 475 8.75 16.63 12.22
CA ALA A 475 9.44 15.54 11.50
C ALA A 475 8.87 14.15 11.82
N ASP A 476 8.10 14.02 12.90
CA ASP A 476 7.66 12.76 13.51
C ASP A 476 6.13 12.78 13.64
N GLY A 477 5.45 11.78 13.08
CA GLY A 477 4.00 11.73 13.01
C GLY A 477 3.36 11.56 14.39
N SER A 478 3.99 10.73 15.21
CA SER A 478 3.58 10.45 16.59
C SER A 478 3.56 11.73 17.43
N TRP A 479 4.66 12.48 17.44
CA TRP A 479 4.74 13.75 18.16
C TRP A 479 3.87 14.83 17.53
N GLY A 480 3.62 14.79 16.21
CA GLY A 480 2.64 15.63 15.54
C GLY A 480 1.22 15.49 16.11
N ASP A 481 0.71 14.25 16.24
CA ASP A 481 -0.63 13.92 16.77
C ASP A 481 -0.74 14.21 18.28
N ILE A 482 0.31 13.89 19.03
CA ILE A 482 0.42 14.22 20.46
C ILE A 482 0.34 15.73 20.66
N LEU A 483 1.17 16.50 19.96
CA LEU A 483 1.28 17.95 20.17
C LEU A 483 0.06 18.69 19.65
N SER A 484 -0.58 18.22 18.58
CA SER A 484 -1.81 18.85 18.10
C SER A 484 -2.91 18.77 19.17
N THR A 485 -3.00 17.64 19.88
CA THR A 485 -3.93 17.46 21.00
C THR A 485 -3.50 18.27 22.23
N ALA A 486 -2.23 18.18 22.63
CA ALA A 486 -1.72 18.86 23.83
C ALA A 486 -1.85 20.39 23.72
N LEU A 487 -1.44 20.96 22.59
CA LEU A 487 -1.48 22.40 22.37
C LEU A 487 -2.90 22.91 22.14
N PHE A 488 -3.81 22.09 21.61
CA PHE A 488 -5.25 22.40 21.58
C PHE A 488 -5.84 22.63 22.98
N LEU A 489 -5.26 22.00 24.01
CA LEU A 489 -5.68 22.13 25.41
C LEU A 489 -4.82 23.12 26.21
N THR A 490 -3.80 23.72 25.59
CA THR A 490 -2.85 24.61 26.24
C THR A 490 -3.34 26.06 26.18
N PRO A 491 -3.41 26.78 27.31
CA PRO A 491 -3.73 28.22 27.31
C PRO A 491 -2.77 29.01 26.42
N ILE A 492 -3.28 30.03 25.72
CA ILE A 492 -2.50 30.84 24.77
C ILE A 492 -1.18 31.35 25.37
N LYS A 493 -1.24 31.84 26.62
CA LYS A 493 -0.08 32.37 27.36
C LYS A 493 1.03 31.33 27.62
N ASP A 494 0.73 30.04 27.54
CA ASP A 494 1.65 28.95 27.89
C ASP A 494 2.18 28.23 26.62
N ILE A 495 1.68 28.56 25.41
CA ILE A 495 2.10 27.94 24.14
C ILE A 495 3.62 28.01 23.95
N GLU A 496 4.22 29.21 24.10
CA GLU A 496 5.65 29.41 23.84
C GLU A 496 6.51 28.51 24.75
N SER A 497 6.16 28.43 26.05
CA SER A 497 6.84 27.54 26.99
C SER A 497 6.66 26.07 26.63
N SER A 498 5.44 25.65 26.28
CA SER A 498 5.13 24.26 25.93
C SER A 498 5.84 23.81 24.65
N MET A 499 6.02 24.70 23.67
CA MET A 499 6.71 24.39 22.42
C MET A 499 8.24 24.44 22.54
N SER A 500 8.79 25.13 23.54
CA SER A 500 10.24 25.39 23.65
C SER A 500 11.13 24.14 23.70
N SER A 501 10.59 23.00 24.15
CA SER A 501 11.29 21.71 24.24
C SER A 501 11.24 20.89 22.94
N PHE A 502 10.36 21.25 21.99
CA PHE A 502 10.14 20.53 20.74
C PHE A 502 10.82 21.24 19.57
N LYS A 503 12.05 20.79 19.26
CA LYS A 503 12.83 21.35 18.15
C LYS A 503 12.23 20.94 16.81
N ASN A 504 12.33 21.84 15.83
CA ASN A 504 11.83 21.61 14.46
C ASN A 504 10.33 21.28 14.42
N THR A 505 9.57 21.88 15.36
CA THR A 505 8.13 21.77 15.42
C THR A 505 7.55 23.17 15.35
N GLU A 506 6.66 23.38 14.39
CA GLU A 506 5.93 24.63 14.22
C GLU A 506 4.43 24.36 14.35
N ALA A 507 3.66 25.39 14.70
CA ALA A 507 2.24 25.26 14.98
C ALA A 507 1.45 26.44 14.40
N TYR A 508 0.24 26.14 13.93
CA TYR A 508 -0.74 27.09 13.43
C TYR A 508 -2.05 26.89 14.20
N PHE A 509 -2.55 27.95 14.83
CA PHE A 509 -3.72 27.93 15.69
C PHE A 509 -4.81 28.81 15.09
N ILE A 510 -6.06 28.35 15.21
CA ILE A 510 -7.24 29.16 14.97
C ILE A 510 -8.03 29.17 16.28
N THR A 511 -8.12 30.33 16.92
CA THR A 511 -8.80 30.47 18.21
C THR A 511 -10.32 30.31 18.07
N ALA A 512 -11.02 30.18 19.20
CA ALA A 512 -12.49 30.18 19.23
C ALA A 512 -13.09 31.45 18.60
N ASP A 513 -12.36 32.57 18.64
CA ASP A 513 -12.77 33.88 18.11
C ASP A 513 -12.23 34.15 16.69
N ASP A 514 -11.76 33.12 15.98
CA ASP A 514 -11.21 33.20 14.61
C ASP A 514 -9.90 34.01 14.47
N GLU A 515 -9.20 34.26 15.58
CA GLU A 515 -7.85 34.81 15.54
C GLU A 515 -6.83 33.73 15.13
N ILE A 516 -5.87 34.11 14.30
CA ILE A 516 -4.77 33.23 13.86
C ILE A 516 -3.54 33.53 14.71
N ILE A 517 -2.96 32.47 15.29
CA ILE A 517 -1.68 32.51 16.01
C ILE A 517 -0.78 31.48 15.35
N SER A 518 0.49 31.80 15.13
CA SER A 518 1.48 30.88 14.58
C SER A 518 2.80 30.96 15.35
N SER A 519 3.58 29.88 15.29
CA SER A 519 4.96 29.89 15.78
C SER A 519 5.89 30.63 14.83
N ASN A 520 7.01 31.12 15.37
CA ASN A 520 7.88 32.09 14.69
C ASN A 520 8.48 31.61 13.36
N ASN A 521 8.70 30.30 13.16
CA ASN A 521 9.29 29.81 11.91
C ASN A 521 8.28 29.10 11.00
N LEU A 522 6.98 29.20 11.29
CA LEU A 522 5.97 28.60 10.42
C LEU A 522 6.00 29.20 9.01
N ASP A 523 6.36 30.49 8.89
CA ASP A 523 6.48 31.19 7.61
C ASP A 523 7.46 30.52 6.62
N LEU A 524 8.42 29.72 7.13
CA LEU A 524 9.34 28.93 6.31
C LEU A 524 8.64 27.84 5.49
N TYR A 525 7.41 27.50 5.87
CA TYR A 525 6.59 26.50 5.21
C TYR A 525 5.52 27.12 4.32
N PHE A 526 5.44 28.44 4.16
CA PHE A 526 4.53 29.02 3.18
C PHE A 526 5.10 28.89 1.76
N PRO A 527 4.26 28.59 0.75
CA PRO A 527 4.69 28.58 -0.65
C PRO A 527 5.35 29.92 -1.04
N GLU A 528 6.45 29.87 -1.79
CA GLU A 528 7.01 31.09 -2.38
C GLU A 528 5.98 31.71 -3.35
N SER A 529 5.75 33.02 -3.21
CA SER A 529 4.74 33.80 -3.94
C SER A 529 5.06 34.00 -5.42
#